data_AF-A0A2V9WP90-F1
#
_entry.id   AF-A0A2V9WP90-F1
#
_cell.length_a   1.000
_cell.length_b   1.000
_cell.length_c   1.000
_cell.angle_alpha   90.00
_cell.angle_beta   90.00
_cell.angle_gamma   90.00
#
_symmetry.space_group_name_H-M   'P 1'
#
loop_
_entity.id
_entity.type
_entity.pdbx_description
1 polymer ?
#
loop_
_entity_poly.entity_id
_entity_poly.type
_entity_poly.pdbx_seq_one_letter_code
_entity_poly.pdbx_strand_id
1 'polypeptide(L)'
;MPPTVQVGTILMKEWPRMTELLGLENEPYAGNWSTVTALDGFALERKIHAAGWNFFFMAAEVKVMFFGALGAKKIHNALRRILAKVKLQDFNGLEVTGIVAKRFLGVPYVTVSAHSRHVQQSCHLDGAEARRRSQGTADWARG
;
A
#
# COMPACT_ATOMS: atom_id res chain seq x y z
N MET A 1 -12.33 8.40 -11.95
CA MET A 1 -11.59 7.27 -12.57
C MET A 1 -10.67 6.68 -11.51
N PRO A 2 -10.39 5.37 -11.47
CA PRO A 2 -9.39 4.86 -10.52
C PRO A 2 -8.02 5.48 -10.84
N PRO A 3 -7.21 5.85 -9.83
CA PRO A 3 -5.89 6.41 -10.06
C PRO A 3 -5.03 5.47 -10.89
N THR A 4 -4.14 6.06 -11.67
CA THR A 4 -3.21 5.30 -12.52
C THR A 4 -2.15 4.64 -11.64
N VAL A 5 -2.36 3.37 -11.31
CA VAL A 5 -1.41 2.56 -10.54
C VAL A 5 -0.27 2.09 -11.45
N GLN A 6 0.95 2.32 -11.00
CA GLN A 6 2.18 1.87 -11.64
C GLN A 6 3.12 1.21 -10.61
N VAL A 7 4.26 0.70 -11.06
CA VAL A 7 5.32 0.25 -10.16
C VAL A 7 5.85 1.48 -9.40
N GLY A 8 6.06 1.33 -8.09
CA GLY A 8 6.39 2.41 -7.16
C GLY A 8 5.18 3.14 -6.59
N THR A 9 3.94 2.85 -7.03
CA THR A 9 2.75 3.42 -6.40
C THR A 9 2.63 2.91 -4.97
N ILE A 10 2.45 3.83 -4.02
CA ILE A 10 2.24 3.54 -2.61
C ILE A 10 0.79 3.81 -2.25
N LEU A 11 0.13 2.79 -1.73
CA LEU A 11 -1.18 2.91 -1.09
C LEU A 11 -0.97 3.04 0.41
N MET A 12 -1.71 3.92 1.05
CA MET A 12 -1.72 4.06 2.50
C MET A 12 -3.12 3.85 3.02
N LYS A 13 -3.21 3.21 4.19
CA LYS A 13 -4.45 3.19 4.95
C LYS A 13 -4.71 4.62 5.44
N GLU A 14 -5.92 5.12 5.24
CA GLU A 14 -6.30 6.48 5.61
C GLU A 14 -5.94 6.75 7.06
N TRP A 15 -5.09 7.75 7.24
CA TRP A 15 -4.65 8.21 8.54
C TRP A 15 -4.71 9.73 8.58
N PRO A 16 -5.89 10.31 8.89
CA PRO A 16 -6.15 11.73 8.72
C PRO A 16 -5.08 12.63 9.36
N ARG A 17 -4.70 12.33 10.61
CA ARG A 17 -3.65 13.07 11.33
C ARG A 17 -2.28 13.02 10.65
N MET A 18 -1.91 11.88 10.06
CA MET A 18 -0.60 11.72 9.42
C MET A 18 -0.60 12.35 8.03
N THR A 19 -1.71 12.25 7.29
CA THR A 19 -1.88 12.94 6.02
C THR A 19 -1.78 14.46 6.17
N GLU A 20 -2.39 15.04 7.21
CA GLU A 20 -2.29 16.47 7.54
C GLU A 20 -0.88 16.85 8.01
N LEU A 21 -0.32 16.10 8.96
CA LEU A 21 1.02 16.35 9.51
C LEU A 21 2.10 16.32 8.42
N LEU A 22 1.98 15.37 7.50
CA LEU A 22 2.92 15.20 6.40
C LEU A 22 2.50 15.95 5.14
N GLY A 23 1.38 16.69 5.12
CA GLY A 23 0.86 17.35 3.93
C GLY A 23 0.89 16.45 2.69
N LEU A 24 0.36 15.22 2.81
CA LEU A 24 0.34 14.25 1.72
C LEU A 24 -0.90 14.46 0.86
N GLU A 25 -0.69 14.63 -0.43
CA GLU A 25 -1.79 14.53 -1.40
C GLU A 25 -2.16 13.06 -1.57
N ASN A 26 -3.46 12.78 -1.49
CA ASN A 26 -3.98 11.43 -1.51
C ASN A 26 -5.23 11.36 -2.40
N GLU A 27 -5.30 10.31 -3.20
CA GLU A 27 -6.51 9.99 -3.96
C GLU A 27 -7.17 8.73 -3.40
N PRO A 28 -8.50 8.73 -3.16
CA PRO A 28 -9.21 7.55 -2.70
C PRO A 28 -9.04 6.36 -3.66
N TYR A 29 -8.79 5.17 -3.11
CA TYR A 29 -8.56 3.97 -3.89
C TYR A 29 -9.56 2.85 -3.62
N ALA A 30 -9.55 2.28 -2.41
CA ALA A 30 -10.39 1.13 -2.07
C ALA A 30 -10.68 1.06 -0.57
N GLY A 31 -11.93 1.30 -0.17
CA GLY A 31 -12.29 1.37 1.25
C GLY A 31 -11.52 2.50 1.93
N ASN A 32 -10.86 2.20 3.04
CA ASN A 32 -9.99 3.13 3.77
C ASN A 32 -8.55 3.16 3.23
N TRP A 33 -8.34 2.89 1.94
CA TRP A 33 -7.02 2.99 1.30
C TRP A 33 -7.04 4.10 0.27
N SER A 34 -6.01 4.95 0.32
CA SER A 34 -5.72 5.99 -0.67
C SER A 34 -4.37 5.76 -1.32
N THR A 35 -4.19 6.23 -2.55
CA THR A 35 -2.87 6.33 -3.19
C THR A 35 -2.22 7.65 -2.82
N VAL A 36 -0.95 7.61 -2.41
CA VAL A 36 -0.16 8.84 -2.22
C VAL A 36 0.23 9.36 -3.59
N THR A 37 -0.15 10.59 -3.90
CA THR A 37 0.14 11.27 -5.17
C THR A 37 1.29 12.26 -5.00
N ALA A 38 1.85 12.72 -6.12
CA ALA A 38 2.89 13.77 -6.18
C ALA A 38 4.26 13.47 -5.53
N LEU A 39 4.45 12.29 -4.92
CA LEU A 39 5.72 11.86 -4.33
C LEU A 39 6.11 10.46 -4.83
N ASP A 40 7.37 10.29 -5.22
CA ASP A 40 7.94 8.94 -5.36
C ASP A 40 8.20 8.31 -3.98
N GLY A 41 8.47 7.01 -3.96
CA GLY A 41 8.68 6.28 -2.70
C GLY A 41 9.83 6.81 -1.85
N PHE A 42 10.91 7.31 -2.47
CA PHE A 42 12.04 7.90 -1.73
C PHE A 42 11.70 9.26 -1.15
N ALA A 43 10.98 10.09 -1.90
CA ALA A 43 10.51 11.40 -1.45
C ALA A 43 9.53 11.26 -0.29
N LEU A 44 8.61 10.29 -0.37
CA LEU A 44 7.72 9.95 0.72
C LEU A 44 8.50 9.49 1.97
N GLU A 45 9.46 8.58 1.80
CA GLU A 45 10.28 8.07 2.90
C GLU A 45 11.07 9.19 3.60
N ARG A 46 11.70 10.09 2.84
CA ARG A 46 12.38 11.27 3.41
C ARG A 46 11.42 12.17 4.18
N LYS A 47 10.21 12.38 3.68
CA LYS A 47 9.21 13.23 4.34
C LYS A 47 8.73 12.63 5.66
N ILE A 48 8.47 11.32 5.66
CA ILE A 48 8.13 10.55 6.87
C ILE A 48 9.27 10.63 7.88
N HIS A 49 10.52 10.42 7.44
CA HIS A 49 11.69 10.47 8.31
C HIS A 49 11.95 11.87 8.88
N ALA A 50 11.78 12.92 8.07
CA ALA A 50 11.93 14.31 8.53
C ALA A 50 10.90 14.69 9.62
N ALA A 51 9.74 14.03 9.63
CA ALA A 51 8.73 14.21 10.68
C ALA A 51 8.96 13.36 11.94
N GLY A 52 10.06 12.60 12.01
CA GLY A 52 10.38 11.72 13.14
C GLY A 52 9.67 10.36 13.11
N TRP A 53 9.23 9.92 11.93
CA TRP A 53 8.58 8.63 11.72
C TRP A 53 9.46 7.73 10.84
N ASN A 54 9.18 6.43 10.84
CA ASN A 54 9.91 5.44 10.05
C ASN A 54 8.97 4.73 9.09
N PHE A 55 9.43 4.44 7.87
CA PHE A 55 8.67 3.74 6.83
C PHE A 55 9.22 2.34 6.56
N PHE A 56 8.84 1.38 7.39
CA PHE A 56 9.36 0.02 7.35
C PHE A 56 8.93 -0.75 6.09
N PHE A 57 9.84 -1.58 5.60
CA PHE A 57 9.56 -2.63 4.63
C PHE A 57 9.27 -3.94 5.35
N MET A 58 8.16 -4.60 5.02
CA MET A 58 7.81 -5.90 5.57
C MET A 58 8.19 -7.02 4.59
N ALA A 59 9.02 -7.94 5.05
CA ALA A 59 9.54 -9.04 4.25
C ALA A 59 8.46 -10.09 3.96
N ALA A 60 7.76 -9.94 2.84
CA ALA A 60 7.04 -10.98 2.08
C ALA A 60 6.40 -10.33 0.86
N GLU A 61 6.87 -10.66 -0.35
CA GLU A 61 6.21 -10.20 -1.57
C GLU A 61 4.87 -10.92 -1.74
N VAL A 62 3.80 -10.17 -2.00
CA VAL A 62 2.48 -10.74 -2.28
C VAL A 62 2.12 -10.54 -3.73
N LYS A 63 1.75 -11.65 -4.38
CA LYS A 63 1.43 -11.70 -5.81
C LYS A 63 -0.02 -12.05 -6.06
N VAL A 64 -0.59 -11.43 -7.08
CA VAL A 64 -1.88 -11.81 -7.68
C VAL A 64 -1.71 -11.89 -9.19
N MET A 65 -2.23 -12.97 -9.77
CA MET A 65 -2.27 -13.20 -11.21
C MET A 65 -3.69 -12.98 -11.75
N PHE A 66 -3.78 -12.50 -13.00
CA PHE A 66 -5.00 -12.54 -13.81
C PHE A 66 -4.69 -12.80 -15.29
N PHE A 67 -5.65 -13.38 -16.02
CA PHE A 67 -5.51 -13.67 -17.45
C PHE A 67 -5.90 -12.49 -18.36
N GLY A 68 -5.37 -12.51 -19.58
CA GLY A 68 -5.62 -11.54 -20.64
C GLY A 68 -4.71 -10.31 -20.58
N ALA A 69 -5.05 -9.31 -21.40
CA ALA A 69 -4.28 -8.07 -21.50
C ALA A 69 -4.31 -7.23 -20.22
N LEU A 70 -3.29 -6.39 -20.08
CA LEU A 70 -3.13 -5.39 -19.03
C LEU A 70 -4.26 -4.35 -19.13
N GLY A 71 -4.77 -3.91 -17.98
CA GLY A 71 -5.81 -2.89 -17.93
C GLY A 71 -6.07 -2.40 -16.51
N ALA A 72 -6.34 -1.10 -16.37
CA ALA A 72 -6.48 -0.43 -15.08
C ALA A 72 -7.49 -1.11 -14.15
N LYS A 73 -8.67 -1.52 -14.67
CA LYS A 73 -9.69 -2.24 -13.89
C LYS A 73 -9.18 -3.59 -13.34
N LYS A 74 -8.37 -4.33 -14.12
CA LYS A 74 -7.82 -5.62 -13.69
C LYS A 74 -6.71 -5.43 -12.66
N ILE A 75 -5.85 -4.41 -12.83
CA ILE A 75 -4.85 -4.02 -11.83
C ILE A 75 -5.55 -3.62 -10.53
N HIS A 76 -6.62 -2.82 -10.62
CA HIS A 76 -7.41 -2.43 -9.46
C HIS A 76 -7.97 -3.63 -8.69
N ASN A 77 -8.59 -4.57 -9.39
CA ASN A 77 -9.08 -5.80 -8.77
C ASN A 77 -7.95 -6.67 -8.20
N ALA A 78 -6.80 -6.73 -8.86
CA ALA A 78 -5.63 -7.46 -8.37
C ALA A 78 -5.11 -6.86 -7.06
N LEU A 79 -5.03 -5.53 -6.96
CA LEU A 79 -4.62 -4.85 -5.73
C LEU A 79 -5.64 -5.02 -4.60
N ARG A 80 -6.94 -4.97 -4.88
CA ARG A 80 -7.97 -5.30 -3.87
C ARG A 80 -7.80 -6.71 -3.32
N ARG A 81 -7.44 -7.68 -4.18
CA ARG A 81 -7.14 -9.06 -3.76
C ARG A 81 -5.84 -9.13 -2.95
N ILE A 82 -4.80 -8.35 -3.31
CA ILE A 82 -3.57 -8.25 -2.51
C ILE A 82 -3.91 -7.71 -1.12
N LEU A 83 -4.59 -6.56 -1.02
CA LEU A 83 -5.00 -5.96 0.25
C LEU A 83 -5.77 -6.95 1.14
N ALA A 84 -6.67 -7.73 0.55
CA ALA A 84 -7.39 -8.79 1.28
C ALA A 84 -6.46 -9.90 1.80
N LYS A 85 -5.46 -10.32 1.01
CA LYS A 85 -4.47 -11.34 1.42
C LYS A 85 -3.57 -10.87 2.56
N VAL A 86 -3.15 -9.61 2.54
CA VAL A 86 -2.24 -9.06 3.55
C VAL A 86 -2.95 -8.47 4.77
N LYS A 87 -4.29 -8.41 4.79
CA LYS A 87 -5.10 -7.75 5.84
C LYS A 87 -4.69 -8.13 7.27
N LEU A 88 -4.34 -9.40 7.51
CA LEU A 88 -3.97 -9.90 8.84
C LEU A 88 -2.56 -9.50 9.29
N GLN A 89 -1.75 -8.90 8.41
CA GLN A 89 -0.41 -8.45 8.76
C GLN A 89 -0.42 -7.11 9.50
N ASP A 90 -1.57 -6.47 9.73
CA ASP A 90 -1.72 -5.22 10.52
C ASP A 90 -0.83 -4.06 10.03
N PHE A 91 -0.64 -3.94 8.72
CA PHE A 91 0.18 -2.93 8.06
C PHE A 91 -0.64 -1.69 7.67
N ASN A 92 0.00 -0.58 7.32
CA ASN A 92 -0.70 0.68 6.95
C ASN A 92 -0.17 1.31 5.63
N GLY A 93 0.76 0.65 4.93
CA GLY A 93 1.18 1.02 3.59
C GLY A 93 1.39 -0.20 2.67
N LEU A 94 1.14 -0.06 1.38
CA LEU A 94 1.40 -1.12 0.39
C LEU A 94 2.11 -0.48 -0.80
N GLU A 95 3.26 -1.01 -1.16
CA GLU A 95 4.02 -0.54 -2.33
C GLU A 95 3.88 -1.55 -3.46
N VAL A 96 3.48 -1.09 -4.64
CA VAL A 96 3.43 -1.91 -5.86
C VAL A 96 4.85 -2.05 -6.41
N THR A 97 5.39 -3.27 -6.44
CA THR A 97 6.76 -3.52 -6.87
C THR A 97 6.87 -4.17 -8.25
N GLY A 98 5.75 -4.66 -8.81
CA GLY A 98 5.77 -5.27 -10.13
C GLY A 98 4.41 -5.33 -10.78
N ILE A 99 4.37 -5.01 -12.08
CA ILE A 99 3.24 -5.25 -12.98
C ILE A 99 3.80 -5.86 -14.25
N VAL A 100 3.80 -7.19 -14.33
CA VAL A 100 4.52 -7.93 -15.39
C VAL A 100 3.54 -8.73 -16.24
N ALA A 101 3.44 -8.37 -17.51
CA ALA A 101 2.74 -9.17 -18.51
C ALA A 101 3.63 -10.32 -19.01
N LYS A 102 3.06 -11.53 -19.09
CA LYS A 102 3.73 -12.76 -19.48
C LYS A 102 2.81 -13.60 -20.37
N ARG A 103 3.37 -14.65 -20.98
CA ARG A 103 2.63 -15.65 -21.75
C ARG A 103 3.10 -17.05 -21.36
N PHE A 104 2.18 -18.00 -21.27
CA PHE A 104 2.50 -19.41 -21.09
C PHE A 104 1.63 -20.22 -22.05
N LEU A 105 2.26 -21.05 -22.89
CA LEU A 105 1.58 -21.83 -23.93
C LEU A 105 0.61 -20.99 -24.79
N GLY A 106 1.03 -19.79 -25.18
CA GLY A 106 0.22 -18.88 -25.98
C GLY A 106 -0.82 -18.05 -25.20
N VAL A 107 -1.13 -18.40 -23.94
CA VAL A 107 -2.11 -17.70 -23.11
C VAL A 107 -1.48 -16.50 -22.39
N PRO A 108 -1.95 -15.26 -22.60
CA PRO A 108 -1.46 -14.08 -21.90
C PRO A 108 -1.98 -14.00 -20.47
N TYR A 109 -1.11 -13.62 -19.53
CA TYR A 109 -1.46 -13.32 -18.15
C TYR A 109 -0.59 -12.19 -17.59
N VAL A 110 -1.04 -11.57 -16.51
CA VAL A 110 -0.33 -10.50 -15.82
C VAL A 110 -0.15 -10.90 -14.36
N THR A 111 1.03 -10.63 -13.81
CA THR A 111 1.32 -10.74 -12.38
C THR A 111 1.47 -9.34 -11.81
N VAL A 112 0.69 -9.02 -10.78
CA VAL A 112 0.88 -7.84 -9.95
C VAL A 112 1.53 -8.29 -8.65
N SER A 113 2.61 -7.62 -8.26
CA SER A 113 3.29 -7.83 -6.99
C SER A 113 3.38 -6.56 -6.18
N ALA A 114 3.38 -6.75 -4.86
CA ALA A 114 3.47 -5.66 -3.91
C ALA A 114 4.13 -6.13 -2.60
N HIS A 115 4.66 -5.17 -1.85
CA HIS A 115 5.16 -5.36 -0.50
C HIS A 115 4.35 -4.56 0.49
N SER A 116 4.07 -5.17 1.64
CA SER A 116 3.55 -4.44 2.79
C SER A 116 4.62 -3.50 3.34
N ARG A 117 4.20 -2.30 3.71
CA ARG A 117 4.99 -1.26 4.35
C ARG A 117 4.29 -0.81 5.64
N HIS A 118 5.04 -0.24 6.56
CA HIS A 118 4.48 0.25 7.81
C HIS A 118 5.09 1.57 8.27
N VAL A 119 4.26 2.56 8.54
CA VAL A 119 4.64 3.85 9.12
C VAL A 119 4.38 3.84 10.63
N GLN A 120 5.41 4.13 11.42
CA GLN A 120 5.33 4.28 12.88
C GLN A 120 6.50 5.12 13.42
N GLN A 121 6.40 5.64 14.64
CA GLN A 121 7.45 6.49 15.23
C GLN A 121 8.68 5.71 15.72
N SER A 122 8.50 4.48 16.20
CA SER A 122 9.59 3.67 16.72
C SER A 122 10.62 3.33 15.63
N CYS A 123 11.88 3.13 16.06
CA CYS A 123 13.00 2.80 15.18
C CYS A 123 13.12 1.30 14.83
N HIS A 124 12.28 0.46 15.43
CA HIS A 124 12.18 -0.98 15.15
C HIS A 124 10.74 -1.30 14.79
N LEU A 125 10.51 -2.28 13.91
CA LEU A 125 9.16 -2.68 13.52
C LEU A 125 8.42 -3.33 14.69
N ASP A 126 7.23 -2.81 15.01
CA ASP A 126 6.41 -3.32 16.10
C ASP A 126 5.84 -4.71 15.76
N GLY A 127 5.64 -5.54 16.78
CA GLY A 127 4.95 -6.82 16.63
C GLY A 127 3.52 -6.65 16.09
N ALA A 128 2.98 -7.68 15.43
CA ALA A 128 1.66 -7.60 14.80
C ALA A 128 0.54 -7.18 15.77
N GLU A 129 0.56 -7.69 17.01
CA GLU A 129 -0.43 -7.33 18.04
C GLU A 129 -0.35 -5.87 18.46
N ALA A 130 0.86 -5.33 18.63
CA ALA A 130 1.07 -3.93 18.97
C ALA A 130 0.56 -3.02 17.84
N ARG A 131 0.88 -3.35 16.58
CA ARG A 131 0.39 -2.62 15.41
C ARG A 131 -1.12 -2.66 15.29
N ARG A 132 -1.75 -3.81 15.57
CA ARG A 132 -3.21 -3.93 15.60
C ARG A 132 -3.85 -3.00 16.63
N ARG A 133 -3.29 -2.94 17.85
CA ARG A 133 -3.80 -2.05 18.91
C ARG A 133 -3.66 -0.58 18.51
N SER A 134 -2.52 -0.18 17.96
CA SER A 134 -2.26 1.20 17.49
C SER A 134 -3.18 1.62 16.34
N GLN A 135 -3.62 0.67 15.50
CA GLN A 135 -4.63 0.95 14.47
C GLN A 135 -6.05 0.99 15.03
N GLY A 136 -6.39 0.10 15.96
CA GLY A 136 -7.70 0.10 16.63
C GLY A 136 -7.93 1.34 17.48
N THR A 137 -6.88 1.93 18.04
CA THR A 137 -6.97 3.21 18.76
C THR A 137 -7.30 4.41 17.86
N ALA A 138 -6.95 4.36 16.58
CA ALA A 138 -7.35 5.38 15.61
C ALA A 138 -8.81 5.23 15.16
N ASP A 139 -9.40 4.04 15.28
CA ASP A 139 -10.78 3.76 14.86
C ASP A 139 -11.82 4.15 15.93
N TRP A 140 -11.52 4.07 17.24
CA TRP A 140 -12.46 4.50 18.30
C TRP A 140 -12.64 6.02 18.39
N ALA A 141 -11.65 6.80 17.96
CA ALA A 141 -11.72 8.27 17.96
C ALA A 141 -12.59 8.84 16.82
N ARG A 142 -13.29 7.97 16.07
CA ARG A 142 -14.21 8.33 14.97
C ARG A 142 -15.68 8.05 15.31
N GLY A 143 -16.00 7.73 16.57
CA GLY A 143 -17.36 7.58 17.09
C GLY A 143 -17.85 8.86 17.77
#